data_AF-A0A7C9VFM4-F1
#
_entry.id   AF-A0A7C9VFM4-F1
#
_cell.length_a   1.000
_cell.length_b   1.000
_cell.length_c   1.000
_cell.angle_alpha   90.00
_cell.angle_beta   90.00
_cell.angle_gamma   90.00
#
_symmetry.space_group_name_H-M   'P 1'
#
loop_
_entity.id
_entity.type
_entity.pdbx_description
1 polymer ?
#
loop_
_entity_poly.entity_id
_entity_poly.type
_entity_poly.pdbx_seq_one_letter_code
_entity_poly.pdbx_strand_id
1 'polypeptide(L)'
;MNDAQAFLSQPGVGFFTMLLIGAIAGWIAERATSSNHGIFTNILVGIAGSFVGAKLAEIAEVPVFGFWRTLVSAAVGAVILLFFWRMIRGR
;
A
#
# COMPACT_ATOMS: atom_id res chain seq x y z
N MET A 1 3.88 -17.11 -10.66
CA MET A 1 4.14 -15.97 -11.56
C MET A 1 3.46 -14.78 -10.91
N ASN A 2 4.21 -13.76 -10.49
CA ASN A 2 3.70 -12.78 -9.54
C ASN A 2 2.64 -11.92 -10.25
N ASP A 3 1.40 -11.92 -9.78
CA ASP A 3 0.32 -11.11 -10.37
C ASP A 3 0.71 -9.61 -10.44
N ALA A 4 1.59 -9.16 -9.55
CA ALA A 4 2.26 -7.86 -9.62
C ALA A 4 2.90 -7.58 -11.01
N GLN A 5 3.49 -8.57 -11.66
CA GLN A 5 4.05 -8.47 -13.01
C GLN A 5 2.95 -8.41 -14.08
N ALA A 6 1.80 -9.06 -13.88
CA ALA A 6 0.66 -9.00 -14.79
C ALA A 6 0.00 -7.61 -14.78
N PHE A 7 -0.09 -6.96 -13.62
CA PHE A 7 -0.56 -5.58 -13.53
C PHE A 7 0.38 -4.61 -14.25
N LEU A 8 1.70 -4.76 -14.07
CA LEU A 8 2.70 -3.91 -14.76
C LEU A 8 2.81 -4.17 -16.27
N SER A 9 2.30 -5.31 -16.75
CA SER A 9 2.32 -5.68 -18.18
C SER A 9 1.22 -4.99 -19.01
N GLN A 10 0.26 -4.30 -18.38
CA GLN A 10 -0.70 -3.43 -19.06
C GLN A 10 -0.32 -1.96 -18.83
N PRO A 11 0.48 -1.36 -19.73
CA PRO A 11 1.17 -0.08 -19.50
C PRO A 11 0.25 1.13 -19.21
N GLY A 12 -1.07 1.01 -19.36
CA GLY A 12 -2.05 2.00 -18.91
C GLY A 12 -2.76 1.61 -17.60
N VAL A 13 -3.45 0.47 -17.60
CA VAL A 13 -4.35 0.08 -16.49
C VAL A 13 -3.57 -0.20 -15.19
N GLY A 14 -2.39 -0.80 -15.28
CA GLY A 14 -1.58 -1.14 -14.11
C GLY A 14 -1.10 0.07 -13.32
N PHE A 15 -0.56 1.06 -14.02
CA PHE A 15 -0.01 2.26 -13.40
C PHE A 15 -1.09 3.10 -12.72
N PHE A 16 -2.20 3.38 -13.41
CA PHE A 16 -3.31 4.13 -12.81
C PHE A 16 -3.98 3.38 -11.66
N THR A 17 -4.12 2.06 -11.77
CA THR A 17 -4.68 1.22 -10.69
C THR A 17 -3.76 1.23 -9.47
N MET A 18 -2.45 1.14 -9.66
CA MET A 18 -1.47 1.24 -8.58
C MET A 18 -1.51 2.61 -7.90
N LEU A 19 -1.61 3.70 -8.67
CA LEU A 19 -1.76 5.05 -8.14
C LEU A 19 -3.04 5.20 -7.32
N LEU A 20 -4.17 4.67 -7.83
CA LEU A 20 -5.46 4.68 -7.17
C LEU A 20 -5.44 3.87 -5.87
N ILE A 21 -4.92 2.65 -5.91
CA ILE A 21 -4.76 1.79 -4.73
C ILE A 21 -3.86 2.48 -3.71
N GLY A 22 -2.73 3.06 -4.14
CA GLY A 22 -1.82 3.79 -3.28
C GLY A 22 -2.49 5.00 -2.62
N ALA A 23 -3.24 5.81 -3.37
CA ALA A 23 -3.97 6.94 -2.83
C ALA A 23 -4.96 6.53 -1.74
N ILE A 24 -5.78 5.51 -2.00
CA ILE A 24 -6.80 5.04 -1.06
C ILE A 24 -6.14 4.38 0.16
N ALA A 25 -5.17 3.49 -0.05
CA ALA A 25 -4.45 2.79 1.03
C ALA A 25 -3.71 3.77 1.94
N GLY A 26 -3.00 4.75 1.38
CA GLY A 26 -2.29 5.77 2.14
C GLY A 26 -3.21 6.66 2.95
N TRP A 27 -4.37 7.05 2.38
CA TRP A 27 -5.38 7.81 3.12
C TRP A 27 -6.00 7.01 4.27
N ILE A 28 -6.28 5.72 4.05
CA ILE A 28 -6.74 4.82 5.12
C ILE A 28 -5.69 4.73 6.23
N ALA A 29 -4.42 4.56 5.87
CA ALA A 29 -3.32 4.45 6.83
C ALA A 29 -3.08 5.76 7.59
N GLU A 30 -3.18 6.90 6.92
CA GLU A 30 -3.12 8.23 7.53
C GLU A 30 -4.20 8.36 8.62
N ARG A 31 -5.46 8.04 8.28
CA ARG A 31 -6.59 8.12 9.21
C ARG A 31 -6.44 7.15 10.39
N ALA A 32 -6.02 5.92 10.11
CA ALA A 32 -5.78 4.90 11.13
C ALA A 32 -4.66 5.29 12.10
N THR A 33 -3.62 5.95 11.59
CA THR A 33 -2.50 6.41 12.41
C THR A 33 -2.69 7.81 12.96
N SER A 34 -3.84 8.47 12.77
CA SER A 34 -4.06 9.89 13.16
C SER A 34 -2.91 10.81 12.71
N SER A 35 -2.42 10.59 11.51
CA SER A 35 -1.42 11.43 10.85
C SER A 35 -2.11 12.56 10.08
N ASN A 36 -1.39 13.66 9.82
CA ASN A 36 -1.88 14.74 8.96
C ASN A 36 -0.85 14.97 7.85
N HIS A 37 -1.08 14.36 6.69
CA HIS A 37 -0.23 14.43 5.52
C HIS A 37 -1.05 14.81 4.27
N GLY A 38 -0.39 15.31 3.24
CA GLY A 38 -1.05 15.63 1.97
C GLY A 38 -1.31 14.40 1.11
N ILE A 39 -2.16 14.57 0.09
CA ILE A 39 -2.48 13.51 -0.88
C ILE A 39 -1.24 12.89 -1.54
N PHE A 40 -0.20 13.70 -1.79
CA PHE A 40 1.06 13.22 -2.37
C PHE A 40 1.78 12.23 -1.45
N THR A 41 1.86 12.54 -0.15
CA THR A 41 2.45 11.63 0.84
C THR A 41 1.63 10.36 0.96
N ASN A 42 0.29 10.44 0.96
CA ASN A 42 -0.57 9.27 1.02
C ASN A 42 -0.33 8.33 -0.17
N ILE A 43 -0.27 8.88 -1.39
CA ILE A 43 0.04 8.08 -2.59
C ILE A 43 1.39 7.37 -2.43
N LEU A 44 2.44 8.10 -2.03
CA LEU A 44 3.78 7.51 -1.88
C LEU A 44 3.81 6.43 -0.79
N VAL A 45 3.20 6.70 0.36
CA VAL A 45 3.12 5.76 1.49
C VAL A 45 2.28 4.54 1.12
N GLY A 46 1.17 4.71 0.41
CA GLY A 46 0.34 3.61 -0.06
C GLY A 46 1.02 2.76 -1.12
N ILE A 47 1.77 3.37 -2.05
CA ILE A 47 2.61 2.65 -3.01
C ILE A 47 3.69 1.85 -2.27
N ALA A 48 4.45 2.48 -1.36
CA ALA A 48 5.45 1.78 -0.55
C ALA A 48 4.82 0.65 0.28
N GLY A 49 3.63 0.91 0.85
CA GLY A 49 2.83 -0.03 1.61
C GLY A 49 2.39 -1.24 0.80
N SER A 50 2.13 -1.10 -0.50
CA SER A 50 1.78 -2.22 -1.37
C SER A 50 2.89 -3.27 -1.46
N PHE A 51 4.16 -2.85 -1.48
CA PHE A 51 5.29 -3.76 -1.47
C PHE A 51 5.46 -4.47 -0.13
N VAL A 52 5.35 -3.71 0.96
CA VAL A 52 5.45 -4.26 2.33
C VAL A 52 4.30 -5.23 2.61
N GLY A 53 3.08 -4.84 2.29
CA GLY A 53 1.88 -5.65 2.45
C GLY A 53 1.92 -6.93 1.63
N ALA A 54 2.38 -6.86 0.38
CA ALA A 54 2.52 -8.04 -0.48
C ALA A 54 3.52 -9.03 0.12
N LYS A 55 4.67 -8.54 0.63
CA LYS A 55 5.67 -9.38 1.29
C LYS A 55 5.15 -10.00 2.59
N LEU A 56 4.40 -9.26 3.38
CA LEU A 56 3.77 -9.79 4.60
C LEU A 56 2.74 -10.88 4.27
N ALA A 57 1.91 -10.65 3.24
CA ALA A 57 0.93 -11.63 2.81
C ALA A 57 1.58 -12.89 2.22
N GLU A 58 2.70 -12.75 1.50
CA GLU A 58 3.52 -13.87 1.01
C GLU A 58 4.03 -14.73 2.16
N ILE A 59 4.60 -14.11 3.21
CA ILE A 59 5.08 -14.83 4.41
C ILE A 59 3.92 -15.49 5.16
N ALA A 60 2.76 -14.85 5.20
CA ALA A 60 1.56 -15.38 5.84
C ALA A 60 0.79 -16.41 4.98
N GLU A 61 1.31 -16.77 3.80
CA GLU A 61 0.65 -17.65 2.83
C GLU A 61 -0.77 -17.19 2.42
N VAL A 62 -1.03 -15.88 2.51
CA VAL A 62 -2.29 -15.27 2.11
C VAL A 62 -2.19 -14.80 0.66
N PRO A 63 -3.00 -15.34 -0.27
CA PRO A 63 -2.91 -14.94 -1.66
C PRO A 63 -3.43 -13.50 -1.86
N VAL A 64 -2.65 -12.64 -2.50
CA VAL A 64 -3.05 -11.26 -2.82
C VAL A 64 -3.27 -11.14 -4.32
N PHE A 65 -4.53 -11.01 -4.73
CA PHE A 65 -4.92 -10.88 -6.13
C PHE A 65 -6.14 -9.98 -6.29
N GLY A 66 -6.26 -9.38 -7.47
CA GLY A 66 -7.34 -8.44 -7.78
C GLY A 66 -7.27 -7.14 -6.97
N PHE A 67 -8.20 -6.24 -7.26
CA PHE A 67 -8.19 -4.89 -6.71
C PHE A 67 -8.32 -4.86 -5.17
N TRP A 68 -9.32 -5.54 -4.61
CA TRP A 68 -9.66 -5.44 -3.19
C TRP A 68 -8.59 -6.03 -2.27
N ARG A 69 -8.04 -7.20 -2.60
CA ARG A 69 -6.99 -7.81 -1.76
C ARG A 69 -5.69 -7.01 -1.84
N THR A 70 -5.36 -6.49 -3.02
CA THR A 70 -4.21 -5.60 -3.20
C THR A 70 -4.38 -4.32 -2.40
N LEU A 71 -5.59 -3.73 -2.39
CA LEU A 71 -5.90 -2.54 -1.59
C LEU A 71 -5.76 -2.81 -0.08
N VAL A 72 -6.32 -3.91 0.41
CA VAL A 72 -6.21 -4.29 1.84
C VAL A 72 -4.75 -4.54 2.22
N SER A 73 -4.03 -5.32 1.40
CA SER A 73 -2.60 -5.59 1.59
C SER A 73 -1.79 -4.29 1.64
N ALA A 74 -2.00 -3.39 0.67
CA ALA A 74 -1.35 -2.08 0.63
C ALA A 74 -1.68 -1.20 1.84
N ALA A 75 -2.94 -1.19 2.30
CA ALA A 75 -3.35 -0.45 3.48
C ALA A 75 -2.66 -0.98 4.75
N VAL A 76 -2.59 -2.31 4.93
CA VAL A 76 -1.88 -2.93 6.05
C VAL A 76 -0.40 -2.56 6.04
N GLY A 77 0.27 -2.70 4.89
CA GLY A 77 1.67 -2.32 4.75
C GLY A 77 1.90 -0.82 5.00
N ALA A 78 1.01 0.06 4.53
CA ALA A 78 1.08 1.50 4.75
C ALA A 78 0.90 1.88 6.23
N VAL A 79 -0.03 1.24 6.93
CA VAL A 79 -0.20 1.41 8.39
C VAL A 79 1.07 1.04 9.13
N ILE A 80 1.69 -0.09 8.78
CA ILE A 80 2.94 -0.55 9.39
C ILE A 80 4.08 0.45 9.14
N LEU A 81 4.22 0.93 7.90
CA LEU A 81 5.23 1.94 7.56
C LEU A 81 5.06 3.23 8.38
N LEU A 82 3.84 3.75 8.46
CA LEU A 82 3.56 4.95 9.24
C LEU A 82 3.77 4.72 10.74
N PHE A 83 3.41 3.55 11.24
CA PHE A 83 3.63 3.18 12.64
C PHE A 83 5.13 3.20 12.99
N PHE A 84 5.98 2.54 12.20
CA PHE A 84 7.43 2.59 12.41
C PHE A 84 8.01 4.00 12.22
N TRP A 85 7.52 4.74 11.23
CA TRP A 85 7.93 6.12 11.02
C TRP A 85 7.66 6.99 12.25
N ARG A 86 6.50 6.84 12.90
CA ARG A 86 6.16 7.55 14.13
C ARG A 86 7.07 7.17 15.29
N MET A 87 7.30 5.87 15.47
CA MET A 87 8.21 5.35 16.49
C MET A 87 9.61 5.95 16.38
N ILE A 88 10.17 6.01 15.16
CA ILE A 88 11.50 6.62 14.91
C ILE A 88 11.48 8.13 15.18
N ARG A 89 10.37 8.81 14.85
CA ARG A 89 10.24 10.26 15.04
C ARG A 89 9.95 10.67 16.50
N GLY A 90 9.81 9.71 17.42
CA GLY A 90 9.66 9.96 18.85
C GLY A 90 8.31 10.57 19.25
N ARG A 91 7.23 10.24 18.52
CA ARG A 91 5.84 10.65 18.80
C ARG A 91 4.87 9.49 18.60
#